data_AF-A0A1U7RB94-F1
#
_entry.id   AF-A0A1U7RB94-F1
#
_cell.length_a   1.000
_cell.length_b   1.000
_cell.length_c   1.000
_cell.angle_alpha   90.00
_cell.angle_beta   90.00
_cell.angle_gamma   90.00
#
_symmetry.space_group_name_H-M   'P 1'
#
loop_
_entity.id
_entity.type
_entity.pdbx_description
1 polymer ?
#
loop_
_entity_poly.entity_id
_entity_poly.type
_entity_poly.pdbx_seq_one_letter_code
_entity_poly.pdbx_strand_id
1 'polypeptide(L)'
;MREELESWQKRCCQAEHLVQELWGKLIESHTQSEETGKIISKEIEKIRAQMEGYKVMEDQMQSLEAEVKARTEECEALRIQLQSVEVEKAQLGEEIQSLKTLLEAGMVREVALSAERKPQILQAIRPLEDRLVAIGAQLAEHIAMAKAECQEHFQELKVLKEPLMETEKQLKTVWLEALKFQKHLEPPRNLGPGSPRDEVGPVQQEKNTMMEGPPGADPEIIQEEILRTVRRCLDRKWGQWISRVQRRCTS
;
A
#
# COMPACT_ATOMS: atom_id res chain seq x y z
N MET A 1 -98.07 -115.98 55.83
CA MET A 1 -98.53 -114.63 56.24
C MET A 1 -97.61 -113.94 57.26
N ARG A 2 -97.46 -114.38 58.52
CA ARG A 2 -96.59 -113.65 59.51
C ARG A 2 -95.10 -113.62 59.09
N GLU A 3 -94.55 -114.76 58.68
CA GLU A 3 -93.14 -114.88 58.25
C GLU A 3 -92.83 -114.07 56.98
N GLU A 4 -93.80 -113.95 56.07
CA GLU A 4 -93.66 -113.16 54.84
C GLU A 4 -93.62 -111.65 55.13
N LEU A 5 -94.41 -111.20 56.12
CA LEU A 5 -94.42 -109.81 56.58
C LEU A 5 -93.10 -109.45 57.26
N GLU A 6 -92.56 -110.30 58.13
CA GLU A 6 -91.26 -110.10 58.79
C GLU A 6 -90.10 -110.11 57.77
N SER A 7 -90.14 -111.00 56.78
CA SER A 7 -89.20 -111.02 55.65
C SER A 7 -89.28 -109.75 54.80
N TRP A 8 -90.48 -109.25 54.52
CA TRP A 8 -90.69 -108.00 53.79
C TRP A 8 -90.18 -106.80 54.58
N GLN A 9 -90.52 -106.68 55.86
CA GLN A 9 -90.04 -105.62 56.74
C GLN A 9 -88.51 -105.61 56.83
N LYS A 10 -87.86 -106.78 56.98
CA LYS A 10 -86.40 -106.91 56.97
C LYS A 10 -85.80 -106.40 55.66
N ARG A 11 -86.40 -106.73 54.52
CA ARG A 11 -85.97 -106.24 53.20
C ARG A 11 -86.14 -104.73 53.07
N CYS A 12 -87.22 -104.15 53.59
CA CYS A 12 -87.41 -102.70 53.63
C CYS A 12 -86.32 -102.01 54.47
N CYS A 13 -86.03 -102.49 55.68
CA CYS A 13 -84.95 -101.93 56.50
C CYS A 13 -83.57 -102.06 55.84
N GLN A 14 -83.30 -103.18 55.17
CA GLN A 14 -82.06 -103.35 54.40
C GLN A 14 -81.96 -102.39 53.22
N ALA A 15 -83.07 -102.17 52.51
CA ALA A 15 -83.14 -101.21 51.41
C ALA A 15 -82.94 -99.77 51.90
N GLU A 16 -83.56 -99.38 53.02
CA GLU A 16 -83.36 -98.06 53.63
C GLU A 16 -81.91 -97.82 54.02
N HIS A 17 -81.27 -98.79 54.69
CA HIS A 17 -79.85 -98.71 55.02
C HIS A 17 -78.96 -98.56 53.77
N LEU A 18 -79.24 -99.35 52.72
CA LEU A 18 -78.49 -99.25 51.45
C LEU A 18 -78.69 -97.88 50.78
N VAL A 19 -79.90 -97.35 50.79
CA VAL A 19 -80.19 -96.00 50.25
C VAL A 19 -79.40 -94.95 51.02
N GLN A 20 -79.37 -95.01 52.35
CA GLN A 20 -78.60 -94.06 53.18
C GLN A 20 -77.09 -94.15 52.92
N GLU A 21 -76.54 -95.36 52.79
CA GLU A 21 -75.13 -95.57 52.47
C GLU A 21 -74.76 -95.01 51.08
N LEU A 22 -75.59 -95.28 50.07
CA LEU A 22 -75.41 -94.74 48.72
C LEU A 22 -75.54 -93.21 48.70
N TRP A 23 -76.46 -92.65 49.48
CA TRP A 23 -76.61 -91.21 49.62
C TRP A 23 -75.38 -90.56 50.26
N GLY A 24 -74.84 -91.18 51.32
CA GLY A 24 -73.60 -90.74 51.95
C GLY A 24 -72.43 -90.74 50.98
N LYS A 25 -72.24 -91.84 50.24
CA LYS A 25 -71.21 -91.97 49.20
C LYS A 25 -71.38 -90.93 48.08
N LEU A 26 -72.62 -90.64 47.68
CA LEU A 26 -72.91 -89.63 46.66
C LEU A 26 -72.54 -88.22 47.13
N ILE A 27 -72.87 -87.85 48.38
CA ILE A 27 -72.47 -86.56 48.96
C ILE A 27 -70.95 -86.46 49.04
N GLU A 28 -70.28 -87.49 49.56
CA GLU A 28 -68.83 -87.51 49.69
C GLU A 28 -68.14 -87.36 48.33
N SER A 29 -68.61 -88.13 47.32
CA SER A 29 -68.13 -88.01 45.94
C SER A 29 -68.37 -86.62 45.35
N HIS A 30 -69.51 -85.99 45.64
CA HIS A 30 -69.81 -84.63 45.18
C HIS A 30 -68.87 -83.61 45.82
N THR A 31 -68.70 -83.65 47.15
CA THR A 31 -67.77 -82.77 47.88
C THR A 31 -66.33 -82.94 47.38
N GLN A 32 -65.89 -84.18 47.18
CA GLN A 32 -64.56 -84.47 46.62
C GLN A 32 -64.39 -83.93 45.20
N SER A 33 -65.42 -84.08 44.35
CA SER A 33 -65.42 -83.52 42.99
C SER A 33 -65.34 -82.00 43.01
N GLU A 34 -66.04 -81.35 43.93
CA GLU A 34 -66.03 -79.88 44.09
C GLU A 34 -64.65 -79.38 44.54
N GLU A 35 -64.04 -80.04 45.54
CA GLU A 35 -62.69 -79.73 46.01
C GLU A 35 -61.65 -79.91 44.92
N THR A 36 -61.74 -81.02 44.18
CA THR A 36 -60.88 -81.29 43.02
C THR A 36 -61.02 -80.20 41.95
N GLY A 37 -62.27 -79.77 41.68
CA GLY A 37 -62.54 -78.66 40.77
C GLY A 37 -61.89 -77.34 41.22
N LYS A 38 -61.95 -77.01 42.52
CA LYS A 38 -61.28 -75.82 43.08
C LYS A 38 -59.76 -75.87 42.93
N ILE A 39 -59.14 -77.04 43.12
CA ILE A 39 -57.70 -77.23 42.94
C ILE A 39 -57.32 -77.03 41.47
N ILE A 40 -58.07 -77.63 40.54
CA ILE A 40 -57.84 -77.49 39.10
C ILE A 40 -57.95 -76.02 38.66
N SER A 41 -59.00 -75.31 39.10
CA SER A 41 -59.18 -73.89 38.78
C SER A 41 -58.00 -73.03 39.25
N LYS A 42 -57.50 -73.27 40.47
CA LYS A 42 -56.31 -72.56 40.99
C LYS A 42 -55.05 -72.85 40.16
N GLU A 43 -54.85 -74.09 39.73
CA GLU A 43 -53.67 -74.42 38.91
C GLU A 43 -53.78 -73.82 37.50
N ILE A 44 -54.98 -73.76 36.91
CA ILE A 44 -55.23 -73.06 35.63
C ILE A 44 -54.89 -71.57 35.74
N GLU A 45 -55.31 -70.90 36.82
CA GLU A 45 -54.98 -69.49 37.06
C GLU A 45 -53.47 -69.27 37.20
N LYS A 46 -52.78 -70.17 37.92
CA LYS A 46 -51.32 -70.13 38.06
C LYS A 46 -50.60 -70.34 36.73
N ILE A 47 -51.02 -71.30 35.91
CA ILE A 47 -50.47 -71.53 34.57
C ILE A 47 -50.69 -70.29 33.70
N ARG A 48 -51.88 -69.67 33.76
CA ARG A 48 -52.18 -68.43 33.01
C ARG A 48 -51.24 -67.30 33.41
N ALA A 49 -51.02 -67.09 34.70
CA ALA A 49 -50.11 -66.07 35.21
C ALA A 49 -48.65 -66.34 34.76
N GLN A 50 -48.22 -67.60 34.74
CA GLN A 50 -46.91 -67.99 34.23
C GLN A 50 -46.79 -67.73 32.72
N MET A 51 -47.81 -68.05 31.93
CA MET A 51 -47.84 -67.79 30.49
C MET A 51 -47.72 -66.30 30.17
N GLU A 52 -48.42 -65.44 30.92
CA GLU A 52 -48.29 -63.98 30.75
C GLU A 52 -46.87 -63.51 31.12
N GLY A 53 -46.27 -64.08 32.16
CA GLY A 53 -44.87 -63.80 32.51
C GLY A 53 -43.89 -64.18 31.41
N TYR A 54 -44.07 -65.34 30.77
CA TYR A 54 -43.25 -65.76 29.63
C TYR A 54 -43.43 -64.84 28.42
N LYS A 55 -44.65 -64.40 28.13
CA LYS A 55 -44.93 -63.48 27.03
C LYS A 55 -44.23 -62.13 27.22
N VAL A 56 -44.31 -61.55 28.42
CA VAL A 56 -43.59 -60.30 28.73
C VAL A 56 -42.08 -60.47 28.57
N MET A 57 -41.53 -61.61 28.98
CA MET A 57 -40.11 -61.92 28.81
C MET A 57 -39.71 -62.06 27.34
N GLU A 58 -40.56 -62.69 26.52
CA GLU A 58 -40.35 -62.81 25.08
C GLU A 58 -40.36 -61.43 24.40
N ASP A 59 -41.33 -60.57 24.73
CA ASP A 59 -41.40 -59.19 24.23
C ASP A 59 -40.13 -58.38 24.61
N GLN A 60 -39.66 -58.53 25.85
CA GLN A 60 -38.42 -57.90 26.31
C GLN A 60 -37.19 -58.40 25.54
N MET A 61 -37.10 -59.71 25.29
CA MET A 61 -36.01 -60.32 24.54
C MET A 61 -35.97 -59.78 23.10
N GLN A 62 -37.13 -59.70 22.43
CA GLN A 62 -37.23 -59.14 21.08
C GLN A 62 -36.85 -57.65 21.03
N SER A 63 -37.27 -56.87 22.03
CA SER A 63 -36.88 -55.45 22.15
C SER A 63 -35.37 -55.29 22.31
N LEU A 64 -34.74 -56.12 23.15
CA LEU A 64 -33.29 -56.08 23.34
C LEU A 64 -32.53 -56.53 22.09
N GLU A 65 -33.02 -57.55 21.38
CA GLU A 65 -32.43 -57.99 20.12
C GLU A 65 -32.45 -56.88 19.06
N ALA A 66 -33.57 -56.16 18.94
CA ALA A 66 -33.69 -55.02 18.04
C ALA A 66 -32.72 -53.87 18.43
N GLU A 67 -32.58 -53.57 19.72
CA GLU A 67 -31.64 -52.56 20.21
C GLU A 67 -30.18 -52.95 19.92
N VAL A 68 -29.80 -54.19 20.19
CA VAL A 68 -28.44 -54.70 19.91
C VAL A 68 -28.13 -54.60 18.42
N LYS A 69 -29.09 -54.95 17.55
CA LYS A 69 -28.93 -54.82 16.10
C LYS A 69 -28.71 -53.36 15.70
N ALA A 70 -29.56 -52.44 16.16
CA ALA A 70 -29.44 -51.01 15.86
C ALA A 70 -28.10 -50.43 16.34
N ARG A 71 -27.64 -50.81 17.54
CA ARG A 71 -26.33 -50.39 18.08
C ARG A 71 -25.17 -50.97 17.28
N THR A 72 -25.29 -52.19 16.79
CA THR A 72 -24.26 -52.80 15.95
C THR A 72 -24.12 -52.04 14.62
N GLU A 73 -25.24 -51.70 13.97
CA GLU A 73 -25.26 -50.90 12.75
C GLU A 73 -24.66 -49.49 12.98
N GLU A 74 -24.98 -48.85 14.11
CA GLU A 74 -24.39 -47.56 14.51
C GLU A 74 -22.86 -47.67 14.71
N CYS A 75 -22.39 -48.69 15.42
CA CYS A 75 -20.96 -48.93 15.62
C CYS A 75 -20.21 -49.18 14.31
N GLU A 76 -20.82 -49.89 13.35
CA GLU A 76 -20.24 -50.09 12.02
C GLU A 76 -20.15 -48.78 11.24
N ALA A 77 -21.20 -47.96 11.26
CA ALA A 77 -21.21 -46.65 10.60
C ALA A 77 -20.12 -45.73 11.19
N LEU A 78 -19.99 -45.67 12.52
CA LEU A 78 -18.94 -44.89 13.19
C LEU A 78 -17.54 -45.39 12.86
N ARG A 79 -17.35 -46.71 12.73
CA ARG A 79 -16.06 -47.29 12.33
C ARG A 79 -15.66 -46.86 10.92
N ILE A 80 -16.61 -46.84 9.98
CA ILE A 80 -16.37 -46.37 8.61
C ILE A 80 -16.00 -44.88 8.61
N GLN A 81 -16.70 -44.05 9.39
CA GLN A 81 -16.38 -42.63 9.51
C GLN A 81 -14.98 -42.41 10.08
N LEU A 82 -14.61 -43.15 11.13
CA LEU A 82 -13.28 -43.07 11.72
C LEU A 82 -12.19 -43.40 10.70
N GLN A 83 -12.35 -44.46 9.92
CA GLN A 83 -11.42 -44.83 8.86
C GLN A 83 -11.29 -43.74 7.79
N SER A 84 -12.41 -43.11 7.39
CA SER A 84 -12.38 -41.98 6.44
C SER A 84 -11.55 -40.82 6.98
N VAL A 85 -11.77 -40.45 8.25
CA VAL A 85 -11.04 -39.36 8.90
C VAL A 85 -9.55 -39.69 9.04
N GLU A 86 -9.20 -40.96 9.30
CA GLU A 86 -7.80 -41.40 9.35
C GLU A 86 -7.10 -41.26 8.00
N VAL A 87 -7.78 -41.59 6.90
CA VAL A 87 -7.27 -41.42 5.53
C VAL A 87 -7.08 -39.93 5.20
N GLU A 88 -8.07 -39.09 5.49
CA GLU A 88 -7.98 -37.62 5.29
C GLU A 88 -6.84 -37.02 6.11
N LYS A 89 -6.68 -37.45 7.37
CA LYS A 89 -5.58 -37.02 8.23
C LYS A 89 -4.21 -37.40 7.65
N ALA A 90 -4.08 -38.60 7.08
CA ALA A 90 -2.84 -39.02 6.43
C ALA A 90 -2.54 -38.15 5.20
N GLN A 91 -3.54 -37.90 4.35
CA GLN A 91 -3.41 -37.03 3.18
C GLN A 91 -2.99 -35.60 3.56
N LEU A 92 -3.65 -34.99 4.55
CA LEU A 92 -3.27 -33.67 5.05
C LEU A 92 -1.85 -33.66 5.62
N GLY A 93 -1.43 -34.75 6.26
CA GLY A 93 -0.05 -34.94 6.71
C GLY A 93 0.96 -34.88 5.56
N GLU A 94 0.68 -35.56 4.44
CA GLU A 94 1.52 -35.54 3.23
C GLU A 94 1.55 -34.14 2.58
N GLU A 95 0.41 -33.46 2.48
CA GLU A 95 0.32 -32.09 1.95
C GLU A 95 1.15 -31.10 2.78
N ILE A 96 1.07 -31.19 4.11
CA ILE A 96 1.87 -30.35 5.02
C ILE A 96 3.38 -30.59 4.80
N GLN A 97 3.82 -31.84 4.66
CA GLN A 97 5.23 -32.15 4.40
C GLN A 97 5.70 -31.65 3.02
N SER A 98 4.84 -31.77 2.00
CA SER A 98 5.11 -31.24 0.67
C SER A 98 5.28 -29.72 0.69
N LEU A 99 4.34 -29.00 1.33
CA LEU A 99 4.41 -27.54 1.48
C LEU A 99 5.64 -27.09 2.27
N LYS A 100 6.00 -27.80 3.33
CA LYS A 100 7.21 -27.53 4.11
C LYS A 100 8.46 -27.66 3.24
N THR A 101 8.57 -28.73 2.46
CA THR A 101 9.69 -28.96 1.54
C THR A 101 9.77 -27.85 0.48
N LEU A 102 8.63 -27.43 -0.08
CA LEU A 102 8.57 -26.35 -1.07
C LEU A 102 8.99 -25.01 -0.46
N LEU A 103 8.57 -24.71 0.76
CA LEU A 103 8.95 -23.50 1.48
C LEU A 103 10.46 -23.45 1.76
N GLU A 104 11.03 -24.55 2.24
CA GLU A 104 12.47 -24.68 2.48
C GLU A 104 13.27 -24.49 1.18
N ALA A 105 12.86 -25.14 0.09
CA ALA A 105 13.49 -24.96 -1.23
C ALA A 105 13.37 -23.52 -1.74
N GLY A 106 12.23 -22.85 -1.51
CA GLY A 106 12.00 -21.45 -1.83
C GLY A 106 12.93 -20.52 -1.05
N MET A 107 13.10 -20.77 0.25
CA MET A 107 14.01 -19.99 1.10
C MET A 107 15.47 -20.13 0.65
N VAL A 108 15.93 -21.33 0.33
CA VAL A 108 17.29 -21.56 -0.21
C VAL A 108 17.50 -20.79 -1.51
N ARG A 109 16.52 -20.82 -2.41
CA ARG A 109 16.56 -20.08 -3.68
C ARG A 109 16.64 -18.57 -3.46
N GLU A 110 15.83 -18.03 -2.55
CA GLU A 110 15.82 -16.59 -2.26
C GLU A 110 17.15 -16.14 -1.64
N VAL A 111 17.73 -16.92 -0.73
CA VAL A 111 19.06 -16.64 -0.18
C VAL A 111 20.12 -16.63 -1.28
N ALA A 112 20.09 -17.59 -2.20
CA ALA A 112 21.02 -17.64 -3.33
C ALA A 112 20.88 -16.41 -4.25
N LEU A 113 19.65 -16.06 -4.63
CA LEU A 113 19.38 -14.87 -5.45
C LEU A 113 19.79 -13.57 -4.76
N SER A 114 19.55 -13.46 -3.46
CA SER A 114 19.95 -12.30 -2.66
C SER A 114 21.48 -12.17 -2.57
N ALA A 115 22.18 -13.29 -2.41
CA ALA A 115 23.64 -13.35 -2.39
C ALA A 115 24.26 -12.95 -3.74
N GLU A 116 23.58 -13.20 -4.86
CA GLU A 116 24.03 -12.82 -6.21
C GLU A 116 23.68 -11.36 -6.57
N ARG A 117 22.47 -10.91 -6.24
CA ARG A 117 21.99 -9.54 -6.57
C ARG A 117 22.77 -8.45 -5.86
N LYS A 118 23.16 -8.64 -4.59
CA LYS A 118 23.89 -7.63 -3.82
C LYS A 118 25.23 -7.24 -4.47
N PRO A 119 26.13 -8.19 -4.80
CA PRO A 119 27.34 -7.90 -5.56
C PRO A 119 27.08 -7.24 -6.92
N GLN A 120 26.08 -7.71 -7.68
CA GLN A 120 25.75 -7.12 -8.99
C GLN A 120 25.35 -5.64 -8.86
N ILE A 121 24.52 -5.30 -7.88
CA ILE A 121 24.13 -3.92 -7.60
C ILE A 121 25.35 -3.07 -7.21
N LEU A 122 26.20 -3.59 -6.32
CA LEU A 122 27.42 -2.88 -5.90
C LEU A 122 28.40 -2.68 -7.08
N GLN A 123 28.50 -3.67 -7.96
CA GLN A 123 29.32 -3.59 -9.17
C GLN A 123 28.78 -2.54 -10.16
N ALA A 124 27.45 -2.43 -10.28
CA ALA A 124 26.81 -1.44 -11.15
C ALA A 124 26.91 0.00 -10.61
N ILE A 125 26.94 0.19 -9.29
CA ILE A 125 27.01 1.52 -8.67
C ILE A 125 28.40 2.16 -8.78
N ARG A 126 29.49 1.38 -8.63
CA ARG A 126 30.87 1.90 -8.69
C ARG A 126 31.18 2.81 -9.90
N PRO A 127 30.92 2.42 -11.16
CA PRO A 127 31.24 3.28 -12.30
C PRO A 127 30.41 4.58 -12.33
N LEU A 128 29.23 4.60 -11.69
CA LEU A 128 28.42 5.81 -11.54
C LEU A 128 29.05 6.75 -10.52
N GLU A 129 29.55 6.21 -9.40
CA GLU A 129 30.29 6.98 -8.39
C GLU A 129 31.57 7.58 -9.00
N ASP A 130 32.35 6.79 -9.72
CA ASP A 130 33.57 7.25 -10.41
C ASP A 130 33.27 8.38 -11.40
N ARG A 131 32.18 8.25 -12.18
CA ARG A 131 31.75 9.27 -13.13
C ARG A 131 31.26 10.55 -12.44
N LEU A 132 30.58 10.44 -11.30
CA LEU A 132 30.20 11.62 -10.50
C LEU A 132 31.42 12.34 -9.95
N VAL A 133 32.43 11.61 -9.48
CA VAL A 133 33.71 12.19 -9.04
C VAL A 133 34.42 12.91 -10.19
N ALA A 134 34.48 12.28 -11.37
CA ALA A 134 35.08 12.88 -12.57
C ALA A 134 34.37 14.18 -12.99
N ILE A 135 33.04 14.18 -13.03
CA ILE A 135 32.24 15.38 -13.33
C ILE A 135 32.49 16.47 -12.28
N GLY A 136 32.56 16.08 -11.00
CA GLY A 136 32.88 17.01 -9.90
C GLY A 136 34.26 17.67 -10.07
N ALA A 137 35.28 16.90 -10.46
CA ALA A 137 36.61 17.42 -10.74
C ALA A 137 36.62 18.39 -11.94
N GLN A 138 35.96 18.03 -13.04
CA GLN A 138 35.82 18.89 -14.22
C GLN A 138 35.13 20.21 -13.87
N LEU A 139 34.05 20.16 -13.08
CA LEU A 139 33.36 21.37 -12.64
C LEU A 139 34.27 22.26 -11.77
N ALA A 140 35.04 21.67 -10.86
CA ALA A 140 35.99 22.40 -10.03
C ALA A 140 37.08 23.08 -10.86
N GLU A 141 37.60 22.41 -11.89
CA GLU A 141 38.57 22.96 -12.85
C GLU A 141 37.96 24.15 -13.63
N HIS A 142 36.77 24.00 -14.18
CA HIS A 142 36.06 25.09 -14.87
C HIS A 142 35.82 26.30 -13.96
N ILE A 143 35.43 26.07 -12.69
CA ILE A 143 35.27 27.15 -11.70
C ILE A 143 36.61 27.85 -11.43
N ALA A 144 37.70 27.10 -11.30
CA ALA A 144 39.04 27.67 -11.08
C ALA A 144 39.50 28.51 -12.28
N MET A 145 39.30 28.02 -13.51
CA MET A 145 39.61 28.76 -14.73
C MET A 145 38.79 30.05 -14.83
N ALA A 146 37.47 29.97 -14.67
CA ALA A 146 36.60 31.15 -14.72
C ALA A 146 36.97 32.19 -13.65
N LYS A 147 37.37 31.75 -12.44
CA LYS A 147 37.84 32.63 -11.37
C LYS A 147 39.16 33.32 -11.74
N ALA A 148 40.09 32.59 -12.34
CA ALA A 148 41.37 33.15 -12.80
C ALA A 148 41.14 34.19 -13.92
N GLU A 149 40.28 33.90 -14.90
CA GLU A 149 39.92 34.84 -15.96
C GLU A 149 39.25 36.11 -15.42
N CYS A 150 38.29 35.97 -14.50
CA CYS A 150 37.67 37.10 -13.83
C CYS A 150 38.72 37.96 -13.10
N GLN A 151 39.69 37.32 -12.45
CA GLN A 151 40.78 38.00 -11.76
C GLN A 151 41.73 38.72 -12.73
N GLU A 152 42.07 38.11 -13.87
CA GLU A 152 42.83 38.75 -14.94
C GLU A 152 42.12 40.01 -15.46
N HIS A 153 40.84 39.90 -15.82
CA HIS A 153 40.04 41.04 -16.29
C HIS A 153 39.93 42.16 -15.26
N PHE A 154 39.83 41.82 -13.97
CA PHE A 154 39.84 42.81 -12.90
C PHE A 154 41.17 43.58 -12.85
N GLN A 155 42.31 42.90 -13.03
CA GLN A 155 43.62 43.56 -13.08
C GLN A 155 43.79 44.41 -14.35
N GLU A 156 43.33 43.93 -15.52
CA GLU A 156 43.34 44.71 -16.77
C GLU A 156 42.56 46.02 -16.62
N LEU A 157 41.37 45.96 -16.03
CA LEU A 157 40.55 47.14 -15.73
C LEU A 157 41.26 48.10 -14.78
N LYS A 158 41.94 47.58 -13.76
CA LYS A 158 42.70 48.38 -12.80
C LYS A 158 43.84 49.14 -13.48
N VAL A 159 44.56 48.50 -14.41
CA VAL A 159 45.63 49.14 -15.20
C VAL A 159 45.05 50.21 -16.15
N LEU A 160 43.91 49.94 -16.79
CA LEU A 160 43.26 50.90 -17.71
C LEU A 160 42.69 52.14 -17.00
N LYS A 161 42.36 52.03 -15.71
CA LYS A 161 41.81 53.13 -14.91
C LYS A 161 42.75 54.34 -14.86
N GLU A 162 44.06 54.13 -14.69
CA GLU A 162 45.04 55.22 -14.58
C GLU A 162 45.14 56.08 -15.86
N PRO A 163 45.36 55.51 -17.07
CA PRO A 163 45.31 56.26 -18.31
C PRO A 163 43.98 56.98 -18.52
N LEU A 164 42.86 56.35 -18.16
CA LEU A 164 41.55 56.98 -18.29
C LEU A 164 41.44 58.24 -17.44
N MET A 165 41.84 58.17 -16.17
CA MET A 165 41.87 59.31 -15.25
C MET A 165 42.81 60.42 -15.74
N GLU A 166 43.97 60.06 -16.30
CA GLU A 166 44.90 61.03 -16.88
C GLU A 166 44.31 61.70 -18.13
N THR A 167 43.70 60.95 -19.04
CA THR A 167 43.02 61.54 -20.20
C THR A 167 41.83 62.43 -19.80
N GLU A 168 41.09 62.05 -18.75
CA GLU A 168 40.02 62.89 -18.19
C GLU A 168 40.58 64.21 -17.65
N LYS A 169 41.72 64.16 -16.95
CA LYS A 169 42.42 65.35 -16.44
C LYS A 169 42.91 66.25 -17.56
N GLN A 170 43.54 65.69 -18.60
CA GLN A 170 43.98 66.44 -19.77
C GLN A 170 42.80 67.12 -20.48
N LEU A 171 41.69 66.40 -20.65
CA LEU A 171 40.47 66.94 -21.23
C LEU A 171 39.94 68.14 -20.43
N LYS A 172 39.91 68.04 -19.09
CA LYS A 172 39.52 69.16 -18.20
C LYS A 172 40.44 70.36 -18.38
N THR A 173 41.75 70.17 -18.52
CA THR A 173 42.72 71.25 -18.78
C THR A 173 42.46 71.93 -20.13
N VAL A 174 42.34 71.15 -21.21
CA VAL A 174 42.07 71.68 -22.55
C VAL A 174 40.75 72.45 -22.58
N TRP A 175 39.70 71.92 -21.93
CA TRP A 175 38.42 72.58 -21.82
C TRP A 175 38.50 73.91 -21.06
N LEU A 176 39.25 73.97 -19.96
CA LEU A 176 39.50 75.21 -19.22
C LEU A 176 40.30 76.24 -20.05
N GLU A 177 41.24 75.80 -20.88
CA GLU A 177 41.98 76.68 -21.80
C GLU A 177 41.07 77.23 -22.91
N ALA A 178 40.25 76.40 -23.54
CA ALA A 178 39.25 76.82 -24.51
C ALA A 178 38.29 77.86 -23.93
N LEU A 179 37.84 77.66 -22.68
CA LEU A 179 36.98 78.60 -21.97
C LEU A 179 37.67 79.96 -21.71
N LYS A 180 39.00 79.98 -21.49
CA LYS A 180 39.78 81.23 -21.38
C LYS A 180 39.86 81.97 -22.72
N PHE A 181 40.05 81.27 -23.84
CA PHE A 181 40.02 81.88 -25.17
C PHE A 181 38.67 82.50 -25.50
N GLN A 182 37.57 81.88 -25.06
CA GLN A 182 36.23 82.43 -25.22
C GLN A 182 36.02 83.75 -24.45
N LYS A 183 36.60 83.89 -23.25
CA LYS A 183 36.58 85.15 -22.47
C LYS A 183 37.37 86.30 -23.11
N HIS A 184 38.33 86.01 -24.00
CA HIS A 184 39.07 87.04 -24.74
C HIS A 184 38.36 87.49 -26.03
N LEU A 185 37.25 86.85 -26.40
CA LEU A 185 36.37 87.22 -27.51
C LEU A 185 35.06 87.89 -27.07
N GLU A 186 34.87 88.20 -25.78
CA GLU A 186 33.79 89.10 -25.36
C GLU A 186 34.14 90.57 -25.71
N PRO A 187 33.35 91.25 -26.55
CA PRO A 187 33.52 92.68 -26.79
C PRO A 187 33.20 93.48 -25.51
N PRO A 188 33.83 94.65 -25.29
CA PRO A 188 33.53 95.48 -24.13
C PRO A 188 32.08 95.99 -24.23
N ARG A 189 31.17 95.43 -23.43
CA ARG A 189 29.81 95.95 -23.30
C ARG A 189 29.81 97.22 -22.47
N ASN A 190 29.77 98.36 -23.15
CA ASN A 190 29.21 99.58 -22.62
C ASN A 190 27.76 99.73 -23.12
N LEU A 191 26.86 99.85 -22.13
CA LEU A 191 25.57 100.58 -22.11
C LEU A 191 24.44 100.18 -23.09
N GLY A 192 23.29 99.86 -22.49
CA GLY A 192 22.04 100.56 -22.83
C GLY A 192 20.83 99.68 -23.16
N PRO A 193 19.60 100.13 -22.85
CA PRO A 193 18.49 99.31 -22.36
C PRO A 193 17.34 99.13 -23.36
N GLY A 194 16.47 98.14 -23.13
CA GLY A 194 15.14 98.11 -23.77
C GLY A 194 14.49 96.72 -23.85
N SER A 195 13.60 96.44 -22.89
CA SER A 195 12.50 95.46 -22.96
C SER A 195 11.59 95.72 -24.18
N PRO A 196 10.94 94.74 -24.84
CA PRO A 196 9.65 94.15 -24.38
C PRO A 196 9.47 92.65 -24.74
N ARG A 197 8.84 91.82 -23.89
CA ARG A 197 7.39 91.51 -23.85
C ARG A 197 6.81 90.89 -25.14
N ASP A 198 6.34 89.66 -24.92
CA ASP A 198 5.19 88.96 -25.50
C ASP A 198 5.19 88.39 -26.94
N GLU A 199 4.74 87.13 -26.95
CA GLU A 199 3.88 86.44 -27.91
C GLU A 199 4.46 85.73 -29.15
N VAL A 200 4.42 84.40 -29.04
CA VAL A 200 3.67 83.47 -29.90
C VAL A 200 3.70 83.69 -31.41
N GLY A 201 4.23 82.69 -32.11
CA GLY A 201 3.63 82.23 -33.36
C GLY A 201 4.60 82.05 -34.53
N PRO A 202 4.28 81.19 -35.50
CA PRO A 202 5.22 80.32 -36.21
C PRO A 202 5.59 80.86 -37.61
N VAL A 203 6.17 79.98 -38.46
CA VAL A 203 6.44 80.14 -39.92
C VAL A 203 7.81 80.79 -40.21
N GLN A 204 8.60 80.45 -41.23
CA GLN A 204 8.77 79.32 -42.14
C GLN A 204 10.01 79.73 -42.96
N GLN A 205 10.94 78.79 -43.14
CA GLN A 205 11.69 78.53 -44.38
C GLN A 205 12.46 79.64 -45.13
N GLU A 206 13.71 79.25 -45.39
CA GLU A 206 14.53 79.47 -46.59
C GLU A 206 15.47 80.67 -46.69
N LYS A 207 16.74 80.26 -46.88
CA LYS A 207 17.79 80.80 -47.76
C LYS A 207 18.11 82.29 -47.62
N ASN A 208 19.35 82.55 -47.20
CA ASN A 208 20.26 83.29 -48.07
C ASN A 208 21.72 83.00 -47.75
N THR A 209 22.50 83.13 -48.82
CA THR A 209 23.86 82.67 -49.05
C THR A 209 24.85 83.83 -48.82
N MET A 210 25.99 83.49 -48.23
CA MET A 210 27.32 84.11 -48.42
C MET A 210 27.64 85.44 -47.71
N MET A 211 28.61 85.36 -46.79
CA MET A 211 29.87 86.12 -46.83
C MET A 211 30.82 85.54 -45.78
N GLU A 212 31.93 84.95 -46.26
CA GLU A 212 33.00 84.38 -45.45
C GLU A 212 33.69 85.48 -44.63
N GLY A 213 33.51 85.40 -43.31
CA GLY A 213 34.48 85.88 -42.32
C GLY A 213 35.35 84.70 -41.87
N PRO A 214 36.59 84.93 -41.37
CA PRO A 214 37.54 83.86 -41.11
C PRO A 214 36.95 82.86 -40.10
N PRO A 215 37.02 81.54 -40.35
CA PRO A 215 36.37 80.54 -39.52
C PRO A 215 37.07 80.43 -38.17
N GLY A 216 36.64 81.24 -37.21
CA GLY A 216 36.88 80.99 -35.79
C GLY A 216 36.10 79.73 -35.44
N ALA A 217 36.82 78.60 -35.30
CA ALA A 217 36.22 77.29 -35.09
C ALA A 217 35.21 77.33 -33.93
N ASP A 218 33.96 77.04 -34.25
CA ASP A 218 32.84 77.01 -33.31
C ASP A 218 33.17 76.03 -32.17
N PRO A 219 33.15 76.46 -30.90
CA PRO A 219 33.43 75.60 -29.76
C PRO A 219 32.57 74.33 -29.71
N GLU A 220 31.33 74.39 -30.22
CA GLU A 220 30.45 73.22 -30.31
C GLU A 220 30.98 72.20 -31.32
N ILE A 221 31.52 72.65 -32.46
CA ILE A 221 32.13 71.77 -33.46
C ILE A 221 33.36 71.07 -32.89
N ILE A 222 34.21 71.78 -32.16
CA ILE A 222 35.41 71.18 -31.52
C ILE A 222 35.00 70.17 -30.44
N GLN A 223 34.00 70.48 -29.60
CA GLN A 223 33.52 69.57 -28.55
C GLN A 223 32.89 68.30 -29.15
N GLU A 224 32.06 68.46 -30.18
CA GLU A 224 31.45 67.38 -30.93
C GLU A 224 32.51 66.50 -31.60
N GLU A 225 33.54 67.08 -32.24
CA GLU A 225 34.67 66.36 -32.84
C GLU A 225 35.45 65.54 -31.80
N ILE A 226 35.71 66.13 -30.62
CA ILE A 226 36.39 65.47 -29.50
C ILE A 226 35.54 64.31 -28.95
N LEU A 227 34.25 64.54 -28.66
CA LEU A 227 33.34 63.50 -28.17
C LEU A 227 33.20 62.35 -29.18
N ARG A 228 33.09 62.68 -30.46
CA ARG A 228 32.99 61.71 -31.55
C ARG A 228 34.28 60.90 -31.68
N THR A 229 35.44 61.51 -31.48
CA THR A 229 36.75 60.84 -31.47
C THR A 229 36.92 59.92 -30.25
N VAL A 230 36.56 60.40 -29.06
CA VAL A 230 36.60 59.62 -27.81
C VAL A 230 35.65 58.43 -27.90
N ARG A 231 34.41 58.62 -28.35
CA ARG A 231 33.42 57.55 -28.56
C ARG A 231 33.95 56.49 -29.53
N ARG A 232 34.50 56.91 -30.67
CA ARG A 232 35.07 55.99 -31.67
C ARG A 232 36.26 55.20 -31.12
N CYS A 233 37.06 55.81 -30.26
CA CYS A 233 38.17 55.14 -29.58
C CYS A 233 37.67 54.10 -28.56
N LEU A 234 36.64 54.45 -27.77
CA LEU A 234 36.00 53.55 -26.81
C LEU A 234 35.33 52.36 -27.50
N ASP A 235 34.53 52.60 -28.54
CA ASP A 235 33.86 51.55 -29.32
C ASP A 235 34.88 50.59 -29.94
N ARG A 236 35.99 51.12 -30.48
CA ARG A 236 37.07 50.30 -31.04
C ARG A 236 37.74 49.43 -29.97
N LYS A 237 38.05 49.99 -28.80
CA LYS A 237 38.66 49.23 -27.70
C LYS A 237 37.70 48.20 -27.12
N TRP A 238 36.42 48.54 -26.98
CA TRP A 238 35.37 47.63 -26.53
C TRP A 238 35.16 46.47 -27.49
N GLY A 239 35.07 46.74 -28.79
CA GLY A 239 34.99 45.71 -29.82
C GLY A 239 36.20 44.78 -29.84
N GLN A 240 37.41 45.32 -29.64
CA GLN A 240 38.62 44.51 -29.48
C GLN A 240 38.59 43.63 -28.23
N TRP A 241 38.06 44.15 -27.12
CA TRP A 241 37.92 43.40 -25.88
C TRP A 241 36.91 42.25 -26.05
N ILE A 242 35.71 42.52 -26.57
CA ILE A 242 34.72 41.47 -26.88
C ILE A 242 35.32 40.40 -27.80
N SER A 243 36.02 40.81 -28.86
CA SER A 243 36.64 39.88 -29.81
C SER A 243 37.77 39.05 -29.19
N ARG A 244 38.40 39.50 -28.09
CA ARG A 244 39.39 38.70 -27.36
C ARG A 244 38.70 37.72 -26.42
N VAL A 245 37.69 38.18 -25.67
CA VAL A 245 36.89 37.34 -24.78
C VAL A 245 36.25 36.21 -25.57
N GLN A 246 35.61 36.53 -26.69
CA GLN A 246 34.88 35.57 -27.51
C GLN A 246 35.78 34.50 -28.16
N ARG A 247 37.03 34.85 -28.51
CA ARG A 247 38.02 33.88 -29.01
C ARG A 247 38.54 32.94 -27.92
N ARG A 248 38.62 33.41 -26.68
CA ARG A 248 39.05 32.61 -25.53
C ARG A 248 37.95 31.65 -25.06
N CYS A 249 36.68 32.04 -25.11
CA CYS A 249 35.57 31.16 -24.74
C CYS A 249 35.26 30.03 -25.75
N THR A 250 35.80 30.10 -26.98
CA THR A 250 35.55 29.11 -28.04
C THR A 250 36.73 28.17 -28.31
N SER A 251 37.86 28.37 -27.64
CA SER A 251 39.04 27.47 -27.72
C SER A 251 39.08 26.57 -26.49
#